data_AF-A0A318LP41-F1
#
_entry.id   AF-A0A318LP41-F1
#
_cell.length_a   1.000
_cell.length_b   1.000
_cell.length_c   1.000
_cell.angle_alpha   90.00
_cell.angle_beta   90.00
_cell.angle_gamma   90.00
#
_symmetry.space_group_name_H-M   'P 1'
#
loop_
_entity.id
_entity.type
_entity.pdbx_description
1 polymer ?
#
loop_
_entity_poly.entity_id
_entity_poly.type
_entity_poly.pdbx_seq_one_letter_code
_entity_poly.pdbx_strand_id
1 'polypeptide(L)'
;MAACASPAGAPGREPFPAGARFDYQVGAAYPPPGGVTLVVRDSTAPPAPGVYNVCYVNGFQTQPQERERWLAERRDLVLSGKDGQPVTDPGWPDELLLDTSTEAKRERIAAIVGDVIAGCARAGFAAVEIDNLDSYTRSHGALDVEDNLALAAELARRAHGHGVLIGQKNAAELGERGRTEAGFDFAVAEECVRWAECASYTDVYGDAVLDIEYTDDLAGPFAASCDRRDTPVSTILRDRDLAGPGEDGYAYEAC
;
A
#
# COMPACT_ATOMS: atom_id res chain seq x y z
N MET A 1 2.47 -18.93 -33.46
CA MET A 1 2.85 -17.97 -32.41
C MET A 1 1.58 -17.23 -32.03
N ALA A 2 0.96 -17.62 -30.91
CA ALA A 2 -0.23 -16.96 -30.41
C ALA A 2 0.21 -15.72 -29.62
N ALA A 3 -0.21 -14.54 -30.07
CA ALA A 3 0.01 -13.30 -29.35
C ALA A 3 -0.98 -13.25 -28.17
N CYS A 4 -0.46 -13.16 -26.94
CA CYS A 4 -1.26 -12.83 -25.77
C CYS A 4 -1.76 -11.39 -25.89
N ALA A 5 -3.07 -11.21 -25.94
CA ALA A 5 -3.69 -9.90 -25.84
C ALA A 5 -3.81 -9.52 -24.37
N SER A 6 -3.21 -8.40 -23.97
CA SER A 6 -3.41 -7.79 -22.65
C SER A 6 -4.87 -7.37 -22.49
N PRO A 7 -5.47 -7.51 -21.29
CA PRO A 7 -6.82 -7.00 -21.06
C PRO A 7 -6.79 -5.47 -21.11
N ALA A 8 -7.61 -4.89 -21.98
CA ALA A 8 -7.82 -3.46 -22.06
C ALA A 8 -8.48 -2.95 -20.77
N GLY A 9 -7.86 -1.98 -20.10
CA GLY A 9 -8.45 -1.31 -18.93
C GLY A 9 -9.78 -0.65 -19.26
N ALA A 10 -10.65 -0.52 -18.26
CA ALA A 10 -11.91 0.19 -18.38
C ALA A 10 -11.67 1.62 -18.94
N PRO A 11 -12.53 2.10 -19.86
CA PRO A 11 -12.33 3.39 -20.50
C PRO A 11 -12.27 4.52 -19.46
N GLY A 12 -11.14 5.24 -19.41
CA GLY A 12 -10.99 6.47 -18.62
C GLY A 12 -9.96 6.44 -17.49
N ARG A 13 -9.30 5.31 -17.21
CA ARG A 13 -8.24 5.23 -16.18
C ARG A 13 -6.84 5.26 -16.80
N GLU A 14 -5.95 6.08 -16.27
CA GLU A 14 -4.53 6.06 -16.64
C GLU A 14 -3.93 4.68 -16.29
N PRO A 15 -3.25 3.99 -17.21
CA PRO A 15 -2.61 2.71 -16.90
C PRO A 15 -1.47 2.90 -15.90
N PHE A 16 -1.23 1.89 -15.07
CA PHE A 16 -0.08 1.91 -14.16
C PHE A 16 1.22 1.97 -14.97
N PRO A 17 2.18 2.86 -14.63
CA PRO A 17 3.44 2.97 -15.35
C PRO A 17 4.39 1.85 -14.91
N ALA A 18 4.17 0.65 -15.44
CA ALA A 18 4.97 -0.52 -15.13
C ALA A 18 6.47 -0.29 -15.43
N GLY A 19 7.36 -0.69 -14.52
CA GLY A 19 8.80 -0.44 -14.60
C GLY A 19 9.20 1.04 -14.40
N ALA A 20 8.36 1.84 -13.75
CA ALA A 20 8.68 3.22 -13.41
C ALA A 20 9.80 3.29 -12.37
N ARG A 21 10.73 4.23 -12.55
CA ARG A 21 11.59 4.66 -11.45
C ARG A 21 10.77 5.48 -10.49
N PHE A 22 10.65 5.02 -9.24
CA PHE A 22 9.77 5.63 -8.26
C PHE A 22 10.49 6.15 -7.02
N ASP A 23 9.74 6.83 -6.16
CA ASP A 23 10.18 7.28 -4.83
C ASP A 23 8.99 7.19 -3.85
N TYR A 24 9.27 6.73 -2.64
CA TYR A 24 8.30 6.46 -1.59
C TYR A 24 8.37 7.56 -0.53
N GLN A 25 7.49 8.55 -0.69
CA GLN A 25 7.49 9.85 -0.02
C GLN A 25 6.32 9.95 0.98
N VAL A 26 6.08 8.87 1.74
CA VAL A 26 4.99 8.81 2.72
C VAL A 26 5.35 9.59 4.00
N GLY A 27 6.57 9.43 4.52
CA GLY A 27 7.06 10.16 5.70
C GLY A 27 7.28 11.65 5.47
N ALA A 28 7.70 12.04 4.27
CA ALA A 28 7.85 13.43 3.86
C ALA A 28 7.61 13.62 2.36
N ALA A 29 6.82 14.63 1.98
CA ALA A 29 6.61 15.01 0.59
C ALA A 29 7.64 16.06 0.13
N TYR A 30 8.42 15.75 -0.91
CA TYR A 30 9.47 16.62 -1.44
C TYR A 30 9.56 16.55 -2.98
N PRO A 31 10.16 17.55 -3.67
CA PRO A 31 10.29 17.50 -5.12
C PRO A 31 10.96 16.20 -5.58
N PRO A 32 10.32 15.42 -6.49
CA PRO A 32 10.87 14.12 -6.90
C PRO A 32 12.29 14.27 -7.46
N PRO A 33 13.24 13.40 -7.06
CA PRO A 33 14.58 13.38 -7.63
C PRO A 33 14.57 13.25 -9.16
N GLY A 34 15.62 13.73 -9.82
CA GLY A 34 15.74 13.63 -11.28
C GLY A 34 15.60 12.18 -11.77
N GLY A 35 14.78 11.96 -12.80
CA GLY A 35 14.51 10.64 -13.37
C GLY A 35 13.42 9.83 -12.66
N VAL A 36 12.87 10.31 -11.54
CA VAL A 36 11.66 9.72 -10.93
C VAL A 36 10.43 10.06 -11.77
N THR A 37 9.64 9.04 -12.10
CA THR A 37 8.42 9.16 -12.92
C THR A 37 7.15 8.75 -12.17
N LEU A 38 7.29 8.15 -10.98
CA LEU A 38 6.19 7.81 -10.08
C LEU A 38 6.55 8.18 -8.64
N VAL A 39 5.60 8.71 -7.87
CA VAL A 39 5.76 8.85 -6.41
C VAL A 39 4.57 8.26 -5.67
N VAL A 40 4.84 7.70 -4.49
CA VAL A 40 3.82 7.39 -3.49
C VAL A 40 3.88 8.46 -2.40
N ARG A 41 2.75 9.05 -2.04
CA ARG A 41 2.65 10.09 -1.00
C ARG A 41 1.47 9.84 -0.07
N ASP A 42 1.62 10.24 1.19
CA ASP A 42 0.52 10.19 2.15
C ASP A 42 -0.72 10.96 1.66
N SER A 43 -1.91 10.47 2.01
CA SER A 43 -3.20 11.07 1.64
C SER A 43 -3.40 12.52 2.09
N THR A 44 -2.62 13.00 3.07
CA THR A 44 -2.62 14.38 3.53
C THR A 44 -1.66 15.30 2.76
N ALA A 45 -0.77 14.72 1.94
CA ALA A 45 0.17 15.46 1.12
C ALA A 45 -0.39 15.72 -0.29
N PRO A 46 -0.03 16.86 -0.93
CA PRO A 46 -0.42 17.10 -2.32
C PRO A 46 0.35 16.19 -3.28
N PRO A 47 -0.23 15.83 -4.45
CA PRO A 47 0.50 15.10 -5.48
C PRO A 47 1.66 15.93 -6.04
N ALA A 48 2.71 15.26 -6.50
CA ALA A 48 3.84 15.86 -7.20
C ALA A 48 3.47 16.20 -8.65
N PRO A 49 3.78 17.41 -9.15
CA PRO A 49 3.48 17.77 -10.52
C PRO A 49 4.37 17.00 -11.52
N GLY A 50 3.79 16.60 -12.66
CA GLY A 50 4.54 16.07 -13.80
C GLY A 50 5.01 14.62 -13.70
N VAL A 51 4.57 13.88 -12.66
CA VAL A 51 4.84 12.46 -12.46
C VAL A 51 3.55 11.71 -12.13
N TYR A 52 3.58 10.38 -12.22
CA TYR A 52 2.48 9.54 -11.77
C TYR A 52 2.40 9.56 -10.24
N ASN A 53 1.18 9.65 -9.67
CA ASN A 53 0.98 9.79 -8.24
C ASN A 53 0.10 8.66 -7.68
N VAL A 54 0.64 7.96 -6.68
CA VAL A 54 -0.06 6.99 -5.84
C VAL A 54 -0.32 7.61 -4.47
N CYS A 55 -1.55 7.55 -3.99
CA CYS A 55 -1.96 8.03 -2.68
C CYS A 55 -1.87 6.90 -1.66
N TYR A 56 -1.01 7.00 -0.66
CA TYR A 56 -0.96 6.09 0.47
C TYR A 56 -2.17 6.34 1.38
N VAL A 57 -2.89 5.27 1.72
CA VAL A 57 -4.03 5.29 2.63
C VAL A 57 -3.90 4.12 3.60
N ASN A 58 -3.82 4.37 4.90
CA ASN A 58 -3.97 3.31 5.90
C ASN A 58 -5.44 2.86 5.94
N GLY A 59 -5.72 1.66 5.45
CA GLY A 59 -7.10 1.17 5.25
C GLY A 59 -7.56 0.11 6.23
N PHE A 60 -6.64 -0.46 7.01
CA PHE A 60 -6.88 -1.56 7.93
C PHE A 60 -6.41 -1.26 9.36
N GLN A 61 -5.74 -0.14 9.56
CA GLN A 61 -5.47 0.46 10.86
C GLN A 61 -5.84 1.94 10.84
N THR A 62 -5.87 2.56 12.02
CA THR A 62 -6.03 4.02 12.14
C THR A 62 -4.69 4.73 11.99
N GLN A 63 -4.69 5.93 11.44
CA GLN A 63 -3.54 6.83 11.55
C GLN A 63 -3.30 7.26 13.02
N PRO A 64 -2.05 7.46 13.47
CA PRO A 64 -1.75 7.87 14.85
C PRO A 64 -2.52 9.13 15.29
N GLN A 65 -2.66 10.10 14.39
CA GLN A 65 -3.32 11.39 14.67
C GLN A 65 -4.86 11.25 14.75
N GLU A 66 -5.43 10.15 14.26
CA GLU A 66 -6.87 9.90 14.32
C GLU A 66 -7.29 9.02 15.52
N ARG A 67 -6.33 8.45 16.25
CA ARG A 67 -6.54 7.48 17.34
C ARG A 67 -7.65 7.90 18.29
N GLU A 68 -7.54 9.11 18.86
CA GLU A 68 -8.51 9.60 19.86
C GLU A 68 -9.92 9.72 19.29
N ARG A 69 -10.04 10.17 18.04
CA ARG A 69 -11.32 10.28 17.35
C ARG A 69 -11.96 8.93 17.10
N TRP A 70 -11.18 7.93 16.66
CA TRP A 70 -11.69 6.58 16.48
C TRP A 70 -12.17 5.97 17.80
N LEU A 71 -11.44 6.15 18.88
CA LEU A 71 -11.84 5.67 20.21
C LEU A 71 -13.09 6.38 20.75
N ALA A 72 -13.29 7.65 20.43
CA ALA A 72 -14.46 8.42 20.88
C ALA A 72 -15.71 8.17 20.02
N GLU A 73 -15.57 8.14 18.70
CA GLU A 73 -16.70 8.18 17.75
C GLU A 73 -16.99 6.84 17.08
N ARG A 74 -16.01 5.92 17.06
CA ARG A 74 -16.02 4.72 16.21
C ARG A 74 -15.44 3.50 16.94
N ARG A 75 -15.56 3.46 18.26
CA ARG A 75 -14.94 2.42 19.09
C ARG A 75 -15.34 1.00 18.68
N ASP A 76 -16.55 0.84 18.15
CA ASP A 76 -17.11 -0.44 17.69
C ASP A 76 -16.51 -0.93 16.35
N LEU A 77 -15.80 -0.06 15.62
CA LEU A 77 -15.03 -0.40 14.42
C LEU A 77 -13.55 -0.63 14.72
N VAL A 78 -13.13 -0.50 15.99
CA VAL A 78 -11.77 -0.80 16.44
C VAL A 78 -11.73 -2.18 17.07
N LEU A 79 -10.79 -3.00 16.61
CA LEU A 79 -10.62 -4.37 17.09
C LEU A 79 -10.33 -4.35 18.59
N SER A 80 -11.03 -5.20 19.33
CA SER A 80 -10.84 -5.32 20.77
C SER A 80 -10.25 -6.68 21.12
N GLY A 81 -9.21 -6.67 21.96
CA GLY A 81 -8.64 -7.86 22.55
C GLY A 81 -9.61 -8.54 23.51
N LYS A 82 -9.21 -9.72 24.00
CA LYS A 82 -10.00 -10.50 24.97
C LYS A 82 -10.22 -9.79 26.30
N ASP A 83 -9.37 -8.82 26.62
CA ASP A 83 -9.44 -7.94 27.79
C ASP A 83 -10.29 -6.68 27.55
N GLY A 84 -10.88 -6.53 26.36
CA GLY A 84 -11.68 -5.38 25.95
C GLY A 84 -10.85 -4.16 25.55
N GLN A 85 -9.52 -4.24 25.58
CA GLN A 85 -8.65 -3.14 25.16
C GLN A 85 -8.54 -3.09 23.62
N PRO A 86 -8.35 -1.91 23.03
CA PRO A 86 -8.04 -1.80 21.61
C PRO A 86 -6.77 -2.60 21.27
N VAL A 87 -6.80 -3.35 20.17
CA VAL A 87 -5.60 -4.02 19.64
C VAL A 87 -4.80 -3.00 18.84
N THR A 88 -3.50 -2.90 19.14
CA THR A 88 -2.56 -1.97 18.49
C THR A 88 -1.52 -2.74 17.71
N ASP A 89 -0.92 -2.08 16.73
CA ASP A 89 0.24 -2.63 16.04
C ASP A 89 1.49 -2.64 16.96
N PRO A 90 2.22 -3.75 17.10
CA PRO A 90 3.44 -3.78 17.91
C PRO A 90 4.57 -2.89 17.37
N GLY A 91 4.64 -2.70 16.04
CA GLY A 91 5.58 -1.80 15.38
C GLY A 91 5.13 -0.34 15.45
N TRP A 92 3.81 -0.12 15.47
CA TRP A 92 3.19 1.21 15.50
C TRP A 92 2.12 1.29 16.61
N PRO A 93 2.52 1.44 17.90
CA PRO A 93 1.59 1.31 19.04
C PRO A 93 0.48 2.37 19.09
N ASP A 94 0.65 3.47 18.36
CA ASP A 94 -0.34 4.53 18.23
C ASP A 94 -1.43 4.21 17.18
N GLU A 95 -1.22 3.20 16.33
CA GLU A 95 -2.20 2.72 15.36
C GLU A 95 -3.08 1.62 15.95
N LEU A 96 -4.38 1.70 15.69
CA LEU A 96 -5.39 0.76 16.15
C LEU A 96 -5.82 -0.12 14.99
N LEU A 97 -5.88 -1.44 15.20
CA LEU A 97 -6.43 -2.36 14.20
C LEU A 97 -7.92 -2.12 14.01
N LEU A 98 -8.35 -2.02 12.75
CA LEU A 98 -9.77 -1.93 12.42
C LEU A 98 -10.42 -3.32 12.48
N ASP A 99 -11.65 -3.36 12.96
CA ASP A 99 -12.38 -4.61 13.17
C ASP A 99 -13.12 -5.02 11.89
N THR A 100 -12.48 -5.88 11.09
CA THR A 100 -13.02 -6.38 9.82
C THR A 100 -13.92 -7.62 9.98
N SER A 101 -14.17 -8.08 11.21
CA SER A 101 -14.79 -9.39 11.52
C SER A 101 -16.23 -9.60 11.07
N THR A 102 -16.93 -8.54 10.66
CA THR A 102 -18.30 -8.65 10.17
C THR A 102 -18.52 -7.78 8.95
N GLU A 103 -19.40 -8.23 8.06
CA GLU A 103 -19.80 -7.49 6.86
C GLU A 103 -20.26 -6.06 7.19
N ALA A 104 -21.12 -5.91 8.20
CA ALA A 104 -21.61 -4.59 8.62
C ALA A 104 -20.49 -3.64 9.11
N LYS A 105 -19.43 -4.18 9.73
CA LYS A 105 -18.27 -3.36 10.10
C LYS A 105 -17.44 -3.02 8.87
N ARG A 106 -17.19 -3.98 7.97
CA ARG A 106 -16.47 -3.74 6.71
C ARG A 106 -17.14 -2.70 5.83
N GLU A 107 -18.47 -2.73 5.70
CA GLU A 107 -19.22 -1.70 4.95
C GLU A 107 -19.00 -0.29 5.52
N ARG A 108 -19.00 -0.15 6.86
CA ARG A 108 -18.78 1.13 7.53
C ARG A 108 -17.33 1.60 7.46
N ILE A 109 -16.37 0.69 7.61
CA ILE A 109 -14.95 0.97 7.42
C ILE A 109 -14.71 1.43 5.98
N ALA A 110 -15.25 0.71 4.99
CA ALA A 110 -15.11 1.05 3.58
C ALA A 110 -15.78 2.37 3.20
N ALA A 111 -16.85 2.77 3.89
CA ALA A 111 -17.41 4.11 3.73
C ALA A 111 -16.41 5.20 4.18
N ILE A 112 -15.79 5.02 5.35
CA ILE A 112 -14.83 5.98 5.91
C ILE A 112 -13.56 6.05 5.05
N VAL A 113 -12.94 4.91 4.77
CA VAL A 113 -11.73 4.82 3.94
C VAL A 113 -12.03 5.23 2.50
N GLY A 114 -13.23 4.90 1.99
CA GLY A 114 -13.71 5.33 0.68
C GLY A 114 -13.78 6.85 0.51
N ASP A 115 -14.12 7.60 1.56
CA ASP A 115 -14.10 9.06 1.53
C ASP A 115 -12.67 9.62 1.38
N VAL A 116 -11.68 8.95 1.98
CA VAL A 116 -10.24 9.27 1.82
C VAL A 116 -9.79 8.99 0.40
N ILE A 117 -10.12 7.80 -0.14
CA ILE A 117 -9.86 7.43 -1.54
C ILE A 117 -10.48 8.44 -2.51
N ALA A 118 -11.73 8.83 -2.27
CA ALA A 118 -12.39 9.87 -3.06
C ALA A 118 -11.68 11.23 -2.96
N GLY A 119 -11.11 11.54 -1.79
CA GLY A 119 -10.24 12.68 -1.56
C GLY A 119 -8.98 12.65 -2.43
N CYS A 120 -8.26 11.52 -2.45
CA CYS A 120 -7.10 11.29 -3.31
C CYS A 120 -7.46 11.50 -4.79
N ALA A 121 -8.56 10.91 -5.26
CA ALA A 121 -9.01 11.07 -6.64
C ALA A 121 -9.31 12.54 -6.99
N ARG A 122 -9.99 13.29 -6.10
CA ARG A 122 -10.25 14.73 -6.28
C ARG A 122 -8.98 15.57 -6.27
N ALA A 123 -7.97 15.17 -5.49
CA ALA A 123 -6.68 15.84 -5.42
C ALA A 123 -5.81 15.60 -6.68
N GLY A 124 -6.16 14.60 -7.50
CA GLY A 124 -5.48 14.30 -8.76
C GLY A 124 -4.50 13.13 -8.69
N PHE A 125 -4.57 12.30 -7.64
CA PHE A 125 -3.86 11.02 -7.62
C PHE A 125 -4.47 10.06 -8.65
N ALA A 126 -3.63 9.29 -9.34
CA ALA A 126 -4.05 8.32 -10.35
C ALA A 126 -4.30 6.92 -9.76
N ALA A 127 -3.74 6.66 -8.58
CA ALA A 127 -3.86 5.40 -7.87
C ALA A 127 -3.88 5.61 -6.35
N VAL A 128 -4.34 4.59 -5.62
CA VAL A 128 -4.21 4.48 -4.17
C VAL A 128 -3.47 3.19 -3.81
N GLU A 129 -2.67 3.22 -2.75
CA GLU A 129 -2.14 2.04 -2.07
C GLU A 129 -2.84 1.93 -0.71
N ILE A 130 -3.34 0.74 -0.38
CA ILE A 130 -4.07 0.53 0.88
C ILE A 130 -3.19 -0.27 1.85
N ASP A 131 -2.67 0.42 2.86
CA ASP A 131 -1.74 -0.16 3.83
C ASP A 131 -2.42 -1.01 4.90
N ASN A 132 -1.62 -1.85 5.57
CA ASN A 132 -2.01 -2.77 6.64
C ASN A 132 -2.99 -3.88 6.22
N LEU A 133 -3.04 -4.22 4.93
CA LEU A 133 -3.86 -5.33 4.39
C LEU A 133 -3.67 -6.65 5.17
N ASP A 134 -2.49 -6.88 5.71
CA ASP A 134 -2.07 -8.04 6.48
C ASP A 134 -2.38 -7.94 7.99
N SER A 135 -3.22 -6.99 8.43
CA SER A 135 -3.53 -6.75 9.85
C SER A 135 -4.08 -7.98 10.59
N TYR A 136 -4.65 -8.97 9.87
CA TYR A 136 -5.04 -10.25 10.45
C TYR A 136 -3.89 -11.00 11.12
N THR A 137 -2.67 -10.86 10.64
CA THR A 137 -1.46 -11.48 11.22
C THR A 137 -1.16 -10.94 12.62
N ARG A 138 -1.58 -9.71 12.91
CA ARG A 138 -1.36 -8.98 14.17
C ARG A 138 -2.61 -8.93 15.06
N SER A 139 -3.70 -9.57 14.63
CA SER A 139 -5.00 -9.56 15.33
C SER A 139 -5.12 -10.53 16.52
N HIS A 140 -4.06 -11.30 16.83
CA HIS A 140 -4.09 -12.43 17.78
C HIS A 140 -5.18 -13.49 17.47
N GLY A 141 -5.45 -13.70 16.17
CA GLY A 141 -6.43 -14.66 15.66
C GLY A 141 -7.88 -14.19 15.76
N ALA A 142 -8.12 -12.89 15.95
CA ALA A 142 -9.46 -12.30 15.99
C ALA A 142 -9.98 -11.91 14.60
N LEU A 143 -9.08 -11.70 13.63
CA LEU A 143 -9.39 -11.45 12.22
C LEU A 143 -8.78 -12.56 11.37
N ASP A 144 -9.40 -12.84 10.23
CA ASP A 144 -8.87 -13.74 9.22
C ASP A 144 -8.59 -13.01 7.89
N VAL A 145 -7.90 -13.73 7.00
CA VAL A 145 -7.54 -13.21 5.67
C VAL A 145 -8.76 -12.98 4.77
N GLU A 146 -9.84 -13.73 4.97
CA GLU A 146 -11.05 -13.64 4.15
C GLU A 146 -11.81 -12.34 4.43
N ASP A 147 -11.88 -11.94 5.70
CA ASP A 147 -12.46 -10.67 6.13
C ASP A 147 -11.69 -9.47 5.56
N ASN A 148 -10.36 -9.53 5.56
CA ASN A 148 -9.54 -8.47 4.98
C ASN A 148 -9.63 -8.43 3.45
N LEU A 149 -9.69 -9.57 2.77
CA LEU A 149 -9.95 -9.63 1.33
C LEU A 149 -11.33 -9.08 0.96
N ALA A 150 -12.36 -9.35 1.77
CA ALA A 150 -13.69 -8.81 1.55
C ALA A 150 -13.72 -7.27 1.71
N LEU A 151 -12.99 -6.72 2.68
CA LEU A 151 -12.83 -5.26 2.80
C LEU A 151 -12.02 -4.69 1.62
N ALA A 152 -10.91 -5.33 1.25
CA ALA A 152 -10.09 -4.92 0.10
C ALA A 152 -10.91 -4.88 -1.20
N ALA A 153 -11.74 -5.89 -1.46
CA ALA A 153 -12.64 -5.93 -2.60
C ALA A 153 -13.60 -4.73 -2.62
N GLU A 154 -14.16 -4.37 -1.46
CA GLU A 154 -15.03 -3.21 -1.35
C GLU A 154 -14.29 -1.89 -1.64
N LEU A 155 -13.08 -1.74 -1.11
CA LEU A 155 -12.22 -0.58 -1.37
C LEU A 155 -11.82 -0.48 -2.84
N ALA A 156 -11.51 -1.60 -3.49
CA ALA A 156 -11.19 -1.65 -4.90
C ALA A 156 -12.36 -1.19 -5.76
N ARG A 157 -13.58 -1.68 -5.48
CA ARG A 157 -14.80 -1.20 -6.18
C ARG A 157 -14.97 0.31 -6.06
N ARG A 158 -14.70 0.88 -4.88
CA ARG A 158 -14.81 2.33 -4.62
C ARG A 158 -13.74 3.13 -5.33
N ALA A 159 -12.47 2.74 -5.18
CA ALA A 159 -11.34 3.31 -5.93
C ALA A 159 -11.64 3.31 -7.42
N HIS A 160 -12.13 2.18 -7.92
CA HIS A 160 -12.44 2.02 -9.32
C HIS A 160 -13.60 2.90 -9.79
N GLY A 161 -14.64 3.07 -8.96
CA GLY A 161 -15.74 3.99 -9.19
C GLY A 161 -15.33 5.47 -9.20
N HIS A 162 -14.22 5.81 -8.55
CA HIS A 162 -13.59 7.14 -8.60
C HIS A 162 -12.56 7.28 -9.71
N GLY A 163 -12.35 6.26 -10.54
CA GLY A 163 -11.44 6.30 -11.68
C GLY A 163 -9.97 6.15 -11.33
N VAL A 164 -9.62 5.71 -10.12
CA VAL A 164 -8.22 5.48 -9.70
C VAL A 164 -7.92 3.99 -9.58
N LEU A 165 -6.66 3.59 -9.82
CA LEU A 165 -6.19 2.23 -9.56
C LEU A 165 -6.06 1.98 -8.05
N ILE A 166 -6.03 0.72 -7.64
CA ILE A 166 -5.78 0.32 -6.25
C ILE A 166 -4.67 -0.74 -6.16
N GLY A 167 -3.73 -0.53 -5.24
CA GLY A 167 -2.57 -1.38 -5.04
C GLY A 167 -2.69 -2.28 -3.82
N GLN A 168 -2.23 -3.52 -3.96
CA GLN A 168 -1.99 -4.43 -2.84
C GLN A 168 -0.75 -3.95 -2.08
N LYS A 169 -0.85 -3.78 -0.76
CA LYS A 169 0.31 -3.53 0.09
C LYS A 169 0.70 -4.79 0.85
N ASN A 170 1.94 -5.25 0.65
CA ASN A 170 2.49 -6.47 1.26
C ASN A 170 1.56 -7.68 1.05
N ALA A 171 1.45 -8.58 2.02
CA ALA A 171 0.61 -9.78 1.97
C ALA A 171 0.93 -10.70 0.77
N ALA A 172 2.20 -11.05 0.59
CA ALA A 172 2.70 -11.88 -0.52
C ALA A 172 1.94 -13.21 -0.65
N GLU A 173 1.48 -13.76 0.48
CA GLU A 173 0.76 -15.03 0.54
C GLU A 173 -0.59 -15.02 -0.18
N LEU A 174 -1.15 -13.84 -0.49
CA LEU A 174 -2.39 -13.72 -1.25
C LEU A 174 -2.22 -14.23 -2.69
N GLY A 175 -1.04 -14.06 -3.30
CA GLY A 175 -0.78 -14.41 -4.69
C GLY A 175 -1.90 -13.92 -5.63
N GLU A 176 -2.42 -14.82 -6.47
CA GLU A 176 -3.49 -14.49 -7.43
C GLU A 176 -4.79 -13.97 -6.78
N ARG A 177 -5.03 -14.25 -5.50
CA ARG A 177 -6.25 -13.82 -4.78
C ARG A 177 -6.31 -12.30 -4.64
N GLY A 178 -5.15 -11.64 -4.50
CA GLY A 178 -5.08 -10.17 -4.46
C GLY A 178 -5.72 -9.53 -5.69
N ARG A 179 -5.45 -10.07 -6.87
CA ARG A 179 -6.11 -9.60 -8.10
C ARG A 179 -7.53 -10.14 -8.26
N THR A 180 -7.73 -11.45 -8.07
CA THR A 180 -8.98 -12.11 -8.50
C THR A 180 -10.13 -11.95 -7.52
N GLU A 181 -9.84 -11.82 -6.22
CA GLU A 181 -10.85 -11.64 -5.17
C GLU A 181 -10.93 -10.19 -4.71
N ALA A 182 -9.77 -9.55 -4.44
CA ALA A 182 -9.73 -8.16 -4.00
C ALA A 182 -9.76 -7.13 -5.15
N GLY A 183 -9.37 -7.49 -6.38
CA GLY A 183 -9.42 -6.57 -7.52
C GLY A 183 -8.29 -5.55 -7.58
N PHE A 184 -7.14 -5.85 -6.95
CA PHE A 184 -5.95 -5.01 -7.04
C PHE A 184 -5.36 -4.96 -8.45
N ASP A 185 -4.83 -3.79 -8.81
CA ASP A 185 -4.28 -3.49 -10.14
C ASP A 185 -2.74 -3.62 -10.19
N PHE A 186 -2.07 -3.34 -9.07
CA PHE A 186 -0.61 -3.37 -8.89
C PHE A 186 -0.26 -3.79 -7.45
N ALA A 187 1.02 -3.96 -7.14
CA ALA A 187 1.49 -4.22 -5.79
C ALA A 187 2.55 -3.21 -5.34
N VAL A 188 2.57 -2.94 -4.04
CA VAL A 188 3.65 -2.27 -3.32
C VAL A 188 4.11 -3.22 -2.22
N ALA A 189 5.37 -3.65 -2.32
CA ALA A 189 5.99 -4.57 -1.39
C ALA A 189 7.08 -3.85 -0.62
N GLU A 190 7.18 -4.13 0.67
CA GLU A 190 8.33 -3.78 1.48
C GLU A 190 9.18 -5.04 1.65
N GLU A 191 10.46 -4.91 1.33
CA GLU A 191 11.49 -5.90 1.62
C GLU A 191 11.30 -7.23 0.86
N CYS A 192 10.75 -7.22 -0.37
CA CYS A 192 10.48 -8.47 -1.08
C CYS A 192 11.77 -9.23 -1.41
N VAL A 193 12.89 -8.53 -1.65
CA VAL A 193 14.18 -9.15 -1.93
C VAL A 193 14.74 -9.75 -0.65
N ARG A 194 14.63 -9.00 0.46
CA ARG A 194 15.09 -9.42 1.78
C ARG A 194 14.39 -10.69 2.29
N TRP A 195 13.10 -10.84 1.99
CA TRP A 195 12.30 -11.99 2.39
C TRP A 195 12.18 -13.09 1.31
N ALA A 196 12.76 -12.86 0.12
CA ALA A 196 12.68 -13.76 -1.04
C ALA A 196 11.22 -14.02 -1.51
N GLU A 197 10.42 -12.96 -1.55
CA GLU A 197 8.98 -12.98 -1.85
C GLU A 197 8.62 -12.26 -3.14
N CYS A 198 9.57 -11.65 -3.85
CA CYS A 198 9.29 -10.84 -5.05
C CYS A 198 8.50 -11.58 -6.14
N ALA A 199 8.76 -12.87 -6.34
CA ALA A 199 8.04 -13.68 -7.32
C ALA A 199 6.53 -13.78 -7.02
N SER A 200 6.14 -13.81 -5.74
CA SER A 200 4.72 -13.85 -5.33
C SER A 200 3.94 -12.63 -5.83
N TYR A 201 4.62 -11.50 -6.02
CA TYR A 201 4.04 -10.29 -6.60
C TYR A 201 4.19 -10.26 -8.11
N THR A 202 5.39 -10.49 -8.65
CA THR A 202 5.66 -10.33 -10.09
C THR A 202 4.98 -11.39 -10.95
N ASP A 203 4.76 -12.61 -10.45
CA ASP A 203 3.97 -13.63 -11.14
C ASP A 203 2.50 -13.20 -11.34
N VAL A 204 2.00 -12.33 -10.46
CA VAL A 204 0.67 -11.74 -10.56
C VAL A 204 0.74 -10.44 -11.36
N TYR A 205 1.48 -9.44 -10.89
CA TYR A 205 1.42 -8.06 -11.38
C TYR A 205 2.42 -7.72 -12.48
N GLY A 206 3.31 -8.63 -12.86
CA GLY A 206 4.39 -8.35 -13.81
C GLY A 206 5.25 -7.19 -13.34
N ASP A 207 5.48 -6.22 -14.22
CA ASP A 207 6.27 -5.01 -13.90
C ASP A 207 5.46 -3.94 -13.15
N ALA A 208 4.20 -4.21 -12.78
CA ALA A 208 3.38 -3.34 -11.94
C ALA A 208 3.57 -3.68 -10.44
N VAL A 209 4.84 -3.77 -10.00
CA VAL A 209 5.25 -4.01 -8.62
C VAL A 209 6.24 -2.94 -8.24
N LEU A 210 5.98 -2.22 -7.15
CA LEU A 210 6.92 -1.30 -6.52
C LEU A 210 7.50 -1.98 -5.29
N ASP A 211 8.82 -2.06 -5.18
CA ASP A 211 9.49 -2.70 -4.05
C ASP A 211 10.37 -1.69 -3.28
N ILE A 212 10.21 -1.66 -1.96
CA ILE A 212 10.95 -0.79 -1.05
C ILE A 212 11.81 -1.67 -0.13
N GLU A 213 13.11 -1.63 -0.34
CA GLU A 213 14.09 -2.19 0.59
C GLU A 213 14.54 -1.11 1.60
N TYR A 214 14.90 -1.51 2.82
CA TYR A 214 15.26 -0.57 3.87
C TYR A 214 16.72 -0.66 4.29
N THR A 215 17.36 0.49 4.52
CA THR A 215 18.79 0.59 4.86
C THR A 215 19.20 -0.19 6.12
N ASP A 216 18.26 -0.45 7.03
CA ASP A 216 18.49 -1.08 8.33
C ASP A 216 18.33 -2.61 8.32
N ASP A 217 17.79 -3.21 7.26
CA ASP A 217 17.62 -4.67 7.13
C ASP A 217 18.10 -5.22 5.77
N LEU A 218 18.96 -4.49 5.05
CA LEU A 218 19.62 -5.03 3.86
C LEU A 218 20.52 -6.23 4.20
N ALA A 219 20.38 -7.32 3.43
CA ALA A 219 21.26 -8.49 3.53
C ALA A 219 22.67 -8.27 2.95
N GLY A 220 22.90 -7.16 2.24
CA GLY A 220 24.15 -6.80 1.58
C GLY A 220 24.05 -5.42 0.93
N PRO A 221 25.03 -4.99 0.11
CA PRO A 221 24.93 -3.73 -0.62
C PRO A 221 23.69 -3.71 -1.52
N PHE A 222 22.99 -2.59 -1.61
CA PHE A 222 21.77 -2.46 -2.42
C PHE A 222 21.99 -2.84 -3.90
N ALA A 223 23.16 -2.52 -4.46
CA ALA A 223 23.54 -2.97 -5.81
C ALA A 223 23.45 -4.50 -6.00
N ALA A 224 23.72 -5.28 -4.95
CA ALA A 224 23.57 -6.74 -5.01
C ALA A 224 22.10 -7.18 -5.05
N SER A 225 21.19 -6.42 -4.42
CA SER A 225 19.74 -6.63 -4.58
C SER A 225 19.32 -6.30 -6.02
N CYS A 226 19.79 -5.18 -6.58
CA CYS A 226 19.50 -4.77 -7.95
C CYS A 226 19.98 -5.76 -9.03
N ASP A 227 21.10 -6.43 -8.80
CA ASP A 227 21.68 -7.39 -9.75
C ASP A 227 20.94 -8.75 -9.76
N ARG A 228 20.00 -9.00 -8.85
CA ARG A 228 19.27 -10.26 -8.84
C ARG A 228 18.23 -10.30 -9.95
N ARG A 229 18.04 -11.49 -10.50
CA ARG A 229 17.10 -11.73 -11.60
C ARG A 229 15.63 -11.61 -11.18
N ASP A 230 15.34 -11.83 -9.91
CA ASP A 230 14.00 -11.83 -9.34
C ASP A 230 13.60 -10.49 -8.72
N THR A 231 14.51 -9.51 -8.69
CA THR A 231 14.22 -8.16 -8.20
C THR A 231 13.30 -7.43 -9.19
N PRO A 232 12.19 -6.84 -8.72
CA PRO A 232 11.34 -5.99 -9.55
C PRO A 232 12.14 -4.86 -10.20
N VAL A 233 11.73 -4.45 -11.40
CA VAL A 233 12.39 -3.35 -12.15
C VAL A 233 12.14 -1.96 -11.52
N SER A 234 11.25 -1.91 -10.53
CA SER A 234 10.92 -0.73 -9.75
C SER A 234 11.24 -1.07 -8.30
N THR A 235 12.52 -1.02 -7.94
CA THR A 235 13.02 -1.29 -6.58
C THR A 235 13.83 -0.12 -6.04
N ILE A 236 13.50 0.36 -4.85
CA ILE A 236 14.23 1.45 -4.20
C ILE A 236 14.82 1.02 -2.88
N LEU A 237 15.84 1.74 -2.44
CA LEU A 237 16.32 1.74 -1.07
C LEU A 237 15.82 3.00 -0.37
N ARG A 238 15.19 2.85 0.80
CA ARG A 238 14.79 3.96 1.67
C ARG A 238 15.30 3.76 3.09
N ASP A 239 15.35 4.85 3.84
CA ASP A 239 15.42 4.80 5.29
C ASP A 239 14.04 4.42 5.89
N ARG A 240 14.03 3.78 7.06
CA ARG A 240 12.80 3.27 7.70
C ARG A 240 11.80 4.38 8.05
N ASP A 241 12.30 5.56 8.38
CA ASP A 241 11.50 6.72 8.76
C ASP A 241 10.92 7.45 7.53
N LEU A 242 11.32 7.06 6.32
CA LEU A 242 10.90 7.65 5.05
C LEU A 242 11.12 9.17 5.00
N ALA A 243 12.24 9.61 5.57
CA ALA A 243 12.63 11.00 5.74
C ALA A 243 12.75 11.74 4.41
N GLY A 244 12.72 13.07 4.45
CA GLY A 244 12.95 13.95 3.31
C GLY A 244 14.41 14.39 3.14
N PRO A 245 14.81 14.92 1.97
CA PRO A 245 16.15 15.44 1.76
C PRO A 245 16.55 16.51 2.79
N GLY A 246 17.67 16.30 3.47
CA GLY A 246 18.20 17.20 4.50
C GLY A 246 17.74 16.88 5.92
N GLU A 247 16.87 15.88 6.10
CA GLU A 247 16.56 15.29 7.40
C GLU A 247 17.58 14.20 7.74
N ASP A 248 17.78 13.98 9.04
CA ASP A 248 18.70 12.94 9.53
C ASP A 248 18.20 11.56 9.09
N GLY A 249 19.12 10.74 8.59
CA GLY A 249 18.80 9.38 8.15
C GLY A 249 18.31 9.24 6.71
N TYR A 250 18.01 10.34 6.01
CA TYR A 250 17.55 10.30 4.61
C TYR A 250 18.41 9.40 3.71
N ALA A 251 17.78 8.40 3.10
CA ALA A 251 18.40 7.52 2.12
C ALA A 251 17.47 7.29 0.92
N TYR A 252 17.99 7.47 -0.30
CA TYR A 252 17.26 7.14 -1.52
C TYR A 252 18.24 6.63 -2.58
N GLU A 253 18.09 5.36 -2.95
CA GLU A 253 18.70 4.77 -4.13
C GLU A 253 17.61 4.03 -4.93
N ALA A 254 17.83 3.81 -6.22
CA ALA A 254 16.86 3.15 -7.07
C ALA A 254 17.54 2.32 -8.15
N CYS A 255 16.91 1.19 -8.44
CA CYS A 255 17.07 0.38 -9.63
C CYS A 255 15.68 -0.09 -10.10
#